data_AF-A0A1G0V9N8-F1
#
_entry.id   AF-A0A1G0V9N8-F1
#
_cell.length_a   1.000
_cell.length_b   1.000
_cell.length_c   1.000
_cell.angle_alpha   90.00
_cell.angle_beta   90.00
_cell.angle_gamma   90.00
#
_symmetry.space_group_name_H-M   'P 1'
#
loop_
_entity.id
_entity.type
_entity.pdbx_description
1 polymer ?
#
loop_
_entity_poly.entity_id
_entity_poly.type
_entity_poly.pdbx_seq_one_letter_code
_entity_poly.pdbx_strand_id
1 'polypeptide(L)'
;MKYLDKEEKELIESYEKGEWTSIKKKEQKAFVKAAKESIAKNKRINIRLTKKDYAAIQVKAIEEGIPYQTLISSIIHKYNKGELKSA
;
A
#
# COMPACT_ATOMS: atom_id res chain seq x y z
N MET A 1 -10.71 -3.07 25.93
CA MET A 1 -10.22 -3.15 24.54
C MET A 1 -8.82 -3.76 24.58
N LYS A 2 -8.50 -4.75 23.74
CA LYS A 2 -7.15 -5.34 23.67
C LYS A 2 -6.46 -4.75 22.45
N TYR A 3 -5.47 -3.91 22.67
CA TYR A 3 -4.68 -3.28 21.60
C TYR A 3 -3.72 -4.32 20.99
N LEU A 4 -3.51 -4.31 19.67
CA LEU A 4 -2.60 -5.24 18.99
C LEU A 4 -1.12 -4.92 19.30
N ASP A 5 -0.79 -3.64 19.47
CA ASP A 5 0.56 -3.19 19.82
C ASP A 5 0.55 -1.83 20.56
N LYS A 6 1.74 -1.31 20.88
CA LYS A 6 1.91 -0.03 21.57
C LYS A 6 1.56 1.16 20.68
N GLU A 7 1.80 1.07 19.38
CA GLU A 7 1.52 2.16 18.43
C GLU A 7 0.02 2.38 18.30
N GLU A 8 -0.75 1.29 18.22
CA GLU A 8 -2.20 1.33 18.13
C GLU A 8 -2.84 1.87 19.41
N LYS A 9 -2.28 1.53 20.57
CA LYS A 9 -2.70 2.07 21.86
C LYS A 9 -2.46 3.59 21.95
N GLU A 10 -1.26 4.04 21.58
CA GLU A 10 -0.90 5.47 21.58
C GLU A 10 -1.75 6.27 20.60
N LEU A 11 -2.04 5.71 19.42
CA LEU A 11 -2.91 6.32 18.42
C LEU A 11 -4.33 6.53 18.96
N ILE A 12 -4.94 5.50 19.56
CA ILE A 12 -6.30 5.57 20.11
C ILE A 12 -6.36 6.56 21.29
N GLU A 13 -5.38 6.52 22.20
CA GLU A 13 -5.33 7.45 23.32
C GLU A 13 -5.18 8.91 22.84
N SER A 14 -4.37 9.18 21.81
CA SER A 14 -4.24 10.53 21.24
C SER A 14 -5.53 11.04 20.59
N TYR A 15 -6.30 10.13 19.98
CA TYR A 15 -7.60 10.44 19.38
C TYR A 15 -8.66 10.72 20.45
N GLU A 16 -8.74 9.89 21.49
CA GLU A 16 -9.67 10.06 22.62
C GLU A 16 -9.37 11.33 23.43
N LYS A 17 -8.10 11.73 23.52
CA LYS A 17 -7.67 13.00 24.15
C LYS A 17 -8.05 14.24 23.34
N GLY A 18 -8.59 14.09 22.13
CA GLY A 18 -9.04 15.22 21.31
C GLY A 18 -7.89 16.10 20.82
N GLU A 19 -6.66 15.59 20.78
CA GLU A 19 -5.47 16.32 20.33
C GLU A 19 -5.51 16.63 18.82
N TRP A 20 -6.39 15.95 18.09
CA TRP A 20 -6.53 16.05 16.65
C TRP A 20 -7.47 17.19 16.27
N THR A 21 -6.91 18.25 15.69
CA THR A 21 -7.70 19.37 15.15
C THR A 21 -7.89 19.22 13.65
N SER A 22 -9.08 19.58 13.17
CA SER A 22 -9.39 19.50 11.73
C SER A 22 -8.55 20.53 10.96
N ILE A 23 -7.76 20.05 10.01
CA ILE A 23 -6.93 20.88 9.14
C ILE A 23 -7.81 21.78 8.24
N LYS A 24 -7.29 22.96 7.88
CA LYS A 24 -8.01 23.91 7.01
C LYS A 24 -8.30 23.25 5.65
N LYS A 25 -9.54 23.37 5.13
CA LYS A 25 -9.99 22.78 3.85
C LYS A 25 -9.05 22.97 2.65
N LYS A 26 -8.22 24.04 2.63
CA LYS A 26 -7.22 24.29 1.58
C LYS A 26 -6.08 23.26 1.59
N GLU A 27 -5.58 22.89 2.77
CA GLU A 27 -4.48 21.92 2.92
C GLU A 27 -4.97 20.50 2.64
N GLN A 28 -6.23 20.21 3.03
CA GLN A 28 -6.89 18.94 2.70
C GLN A 28 -6.89 18.66 1.19
N LYS A 29 -7.13 19.68 0.35
CA LYS A 29 -7.06 19.52 -1.12
C LYS A 29 -5.66 19.15 -1.61
N ALA A 30 -4.61 19.71 -1.00
CA ALA A 30 -3.23 19.40 -1.36
C ALA A 30 -2.87 17.95 -0.99
N PHE A 31 -3.24 17.50 0.21
CA PHE A 31 -3.03 16.11 0.63
C PHE A 31 -3.82 15.11 -0.21
N VAL A 32 -5.10 15.40 -0.50
CA VAL A 32 -5.92 14.56 -1.37
C VAL A 32 -5.33 14.50 -2.79
N LYS A 33 -4.82 15.62 -3.31
CA LYS A 33 -4.17 15.67 -4.61
C LYS A 33 -2.88 14.83 -4.62
N ALA A 34 -2.01 15.01 -3.62
CA ALA A 34 -0.78 14.24 -3.48
C ALA A 34 -1.04 12.73 -3.34
N ALA A 35 -2.07 12.33 -2.57
CA ALA A 35 -2.49 10.93 -2.46
C ALA A 35 -3.02 10.37 -3.78
N LYS A 36 -3.82 11.17 -4.52
CA LYS A 36 -4.30 10.75 -5.85
C LYS A 36 -3.14 10.60 -6.84
N GLU A 37 -2.18 11.52 -6.83
CA GLU A 37 -1.02 11.48 -7.72
C GLU A 37 -0.08 10.31 -7.39
N SER A 38 0.11 9.98 -6.11
CA SER A 38 0.94 8.84 -5.71
C SER A 38 0.29 7.48 -6.04
N ILE A 39 -1.04 7.41 -6.09
CA ILE A 39 -1.80 6.19 -6.43
C ILE A 39 -2.00 6.05 -7.95
N ALA A 40 -1.89 7.14 -8.70
CA ALA A 40 -2.18 7.16 -10.13
C ALA A 40 -1.16 6.29 -10.92
N LYS A 41 -1.63 5.14 -11.40
CA LYS A 41 -0.87 4.20 -12.26
C LYS A 41 -0.73 4.79 -13.67
N ASN A 42 0.07 5.83 -13.82
CA ASN A 42 0.14 6.66 -15.04
C ASN A 42 1.08 6.11 -16.12
N LYS A 43 1.78 4.99 -15.88
CA LYS A 43 2.71 4.40 -16.83
C LYS A 43 2.40 2.91 -17.03
N ARG A 44 2.23 2.50 -18.30
CA ARG A 44 2.07 1.10 -18.69
C ARG A 44 3.44 0.51 -19.01
N ILE A 45 3.71 -0.67 -18.49
CA ILE A 45 4.92 -1.46 -18.78
C ILE A 45 4.50 -2.84 -19.29
N ASN A 46 5.17 -3.33 -20.32
CA ASN A 46 4.99 -4.69 -20.83
C ASN A 46 6.16 -5.56 -20.36
N ILE A 47 5.86 -6.63 -19.62
CA ILE A 47 6.86 -7.56 -19.10
C ILE A 47 6.62 -8.93 -19.72
N ARG A 48 7.68 -9.62 -20.16
CA ARG A 48 7.61 -11.02 -20.58
C ARG A 48 7.96 -11.90 -19.39
N LEU A 49 7.18 -12.95 -19.18
CA LEU A 49 7.39 -13.95 -18.12
C LEU A 49 7.41 -15.34 -18.75
N THR A 50 8.09 -16.28 -18.11
CA THR A 50 7.95 -17.68 -18.49
C THR A 50 6.56 -18.17 -18.12
N LYS A 51 6.07 -19.21 -18.80
CA LYS A 51 4.76 -19.82 -18.48
C LYS A 51 4.70 -20.32 -17.03
N LYS A 52 5.83 -20.83 -16.53
CA LYS A 52 5.97 -21.33 -15.15
C LYS A 52 5.82 -20.19 -14.14
N ASP A 53 6.52 -19.08 -14.35
CA ASP A 53 6.47 -17.93 -13.42
C ASP A 53 5.09 -17.26 -13.45
N TYR A 54 4.49 -17.12 -14.64
CA TYR A 54 3.15 -16.56 -14.77
C TYR A 54 2.13 -17.37 -13.97
N ALA A 55 2.14 -18.70 -14.11
CA ALA A 55 1.26 -19.57 -13.35
C ALA A 55 1.52 -19.49 -11.83
N ALA A 56 2.78 -19.46 -11.40
CA ALA A 56 3.12 -19.33 -10.00
C ALA A 56 2.62 -18.01 -9.37
N ILE A 57 2.71 -16.90 -10.12
CA ILE A 57 2.18 -15.61 -9.68
C ILE A 57 0.66 -15.65 -9.57
N GLN A 58 -0.04 -16.30 -10.50
CA GLN A 58 -1.50 -16.44 -10.44
C GLN A 58 -1.93 -17.21 -9.19
N VAL A 59 -1.26 -18.32 -8.87
CA VAL A 59 -1.55 -19.10 -7.66
C VAL A 59 -1.37 -18.25 -6.40
N LYS A 60 -0.22 -17.58 -6.26
CA LYS A 60 0.03 -16.70 -5.09
C LYS A 60 -0.97 -15.56 -4.97
N ALA A 61 -1.41 -15.00 -6.10
CA ALA A 61 -2.40 -13.92 -6.09
C ALA A 61 -3.77 -14.41 -5.58
N ILE A 62 -4.17 -15.62 -5.98
CA ILE A 62 -5.40 -16.26 -5.48
C ILE A 62 -5.30 -16.55 -3.98
N GLU A 63 -4.16 -17.05 -3.51
CA GLU A 63 -3.90 -17.30 -2.08
C GLU A 63 -4.01 -16.01 -1.25
N GLU A 64 -3.52 -14.89 -1.76
CA GLU A 64 -3.64 -13.56 -1.13
C GLU A 64 -5.02 -12.90 -1.36
N GLY A 65 -5.90 -13.50 -2.18
CA GLY A 65 -7.23 -12.96 -2.49
C GLY A 65 -7.21 -11.68 -3.33
N ILE A 66 -6.12 -11.43 -4.08
CA ILE A 66 -5.93 -10.22 -4.88
C ILE A 66 -5.71 -10.56 -6.37
N PRO A 67 -5.99 -9.63 -7.29
CA PRO A 67 -5.64 -9.82 -8.70
C PRO A 67 -4.12 -9.99 -8.90
N TYR A 68 -3.71 -10.85 -9.83
CA TYR A 68 -2.28 -11.08 -10.11
C TYR A 68 -1.53 -9.82 -10.54
N GLN A 69 -2.20 -8.89 -11.23
CA GLN A 69 -1.61 -7.59 -11.57
C GLN A 69 -1.37 -6.73 -10.32
N THR A 70 -2.24 -6.83 -9.32
CA THR A 70 -2.09 -6.14 -8.03
C THR A 70 -0.91 -6.73 -7.25
N LEU A 71 -0.76 -8.06 -7.25
CA LEU A 71 0.40 -8.73 -6.65
C LEU A 71 1.71 -8.29 -7.32
N ILE A 72 1.77 -8.29 -8.65
CA ILE A 72 2.94 -7.83 -9.40
C ILE A 72 3.26 -6.36 -9.06
N SER A 73 2.24 -5.49 -9.01
CA SER A 73 2.42 -4.08 -8.64
C SER A 73 2.96 -3.92 -7.22
N SER A 74 2.45 -4.72 -6.28
CA SER A 74 2.87 -4.77 -4.87
C SER A 74 4.34 -5.18 -4.73
N ILE A 75 4.76 -6.22 -5.45
CA ILE A 75 6.16 -6.69 -5.45
C ILE A 75 7.10 -5.58 -5.93
N ILE A 76 6.78 -4.91 -7.03
CA ILE A 76 7.61 -3.80 -7.56
C ILE A 76 7.71 -2.66 -6.54
N HIS A 77 6.59 -2.32 -5.89
CA HIS A 77 6.56 -1.28 -4.86
C HIS A 77 7.42 -1.63 -3.64
N LYS A 78 7.28 -2.86 -3.11
CA LYS A 78 8.06 -3.36 -1.97
C LYS A 78 9.55 -3.43 -2.31
N TYR A 79 9.89 -3.86 -3.52
CA TYR A 79 11.27 -3.86 -4.01
C TYR A 79 11.87 -2.44 -4.06
N ASN A 80 11.14 -1.47 -4.63
CA ASN A 80 11.60 -0.08 -4.69
C ASN A 80 11.76 0.57 -3.31
N LYS A 81 10.96 0.16 -2.31
CA LYS A 81 11.07 0.62 -0.93
C LYS A 81 12.18 -0.08 -0.13
N GLY A 82 12.83 -1.10 -0.70
CA GLY A 82 13.83 -1.90 0.01
C GLY A 82 13.24 -2.90 1.03
N GLU A 83 11.91 -3.03 1.08
CA GLU A 83 11.19 -4.01 1.93
C GLU A 83 11.33 -5.43 1.38
N LEU A 84 11.76 -5.57 0.11
CA LEU A 84 11.98 -6.84 -0.57
C LEU A 84 13.44 -6.85 -1.07
N LYS A 85 14.30 -7.65 -0.44
CA LYS A 85 15.68 -7.84 -0.88
C LYS A 85 15.75 -8.92 -1.96
N SER A 86 16.43 -8.64 -3.06
CA SER A 86 16.94 -9.71 -3.93
C SER A 86 17.94 -10.51 -3.12
N ALA A 87 17.71 -11.82 -3.00
CA ALA A 87 18.68 -12.74 -2.40
C ALA A 87 20.01 -12.71 -3.18
#